data_AF-A0A6H9GCA0-F1
#
_entry.id   AF-A0A6H9GCA0-F1
#
_cell.length_a   1.000
_cell.length_b   1.000
_cell.length_c   1.000
_cell.angle_alpha   90.00
_cell.angle_beta   90.00
_cell.angle_gamma   90.00
#
_symmetry.space_group_name_H-M   'P 1'
#
loop_
_entity.id
_entity.type
_entity.pdbx_description
1 polymer ?
#
loop_
_entity_poly.entity_id
_entity_poly.type
_entity_poly.pdbx_seq_one_letter_code
_entity_poly.pdbx_strand_id
1 'polypeptide(L)'
;MGAFFNNVVGLYPVADDNGAVFDSLDLDGDGNVTELIQPGQAGYARSALSQAVNNFILRASGEGANQSTTAAEFGDVLLQGGRRYAPFVIANGGNLGESLQGSVQAFLTKNPDNVAATLENYISHEVAYFSFGSANPDGAEHLRSRGNNIFGFEDLPGNLPNISDNDFNDGILAFNFIA
;
A
#
# COMPACT_ATOMS: atom_id res chain seq x y z
N MET A 1 9.82 13.31 10.71
CA MET A 1 8.74 14.15 11.24
C MET A 1 7.74 13.14 11.78
N GLY A 2 6.43 13.35 11.70
CA GLY A 2 5.50 12.21 11.62
C GLY A 2 4.87 12.22 10.24
N ALA A 3 3.82 11.42 10.05
CA ALA A 3 3.09 11.34 8.78
C ALA A 3 2.79 12.73 8.19
N PHE A 4 3.11 12.94 6.92
CA PHE A 4 2.73 14.15 6.21
C PHE A 4 1.30 14.03 5.67
N PHE A 5 0.89 12.84 5.26
CA PHE A 5 -0.39 12.59 4.63
C PHE A 5 -1.38 11.83 5.51
N ASN A 6 -2.67 11.91 5.15
CA ASN A 6 -3.65 10.92 5.60
C ASN A 6 -3.57 9.71 4.69
N ASN A 7 -2.99 8.63 5.19
CA ASN A 7 -2.71 7.41 4.43
C ASN A 7 -3.79 6.36 4.66
N VAL A 8 -3.94 5.46 3.70
CA VAL A 8 -4.64 4.18 3.92
C VAL A 8 -3.67 3.03 3.74
N VAL A 9 -3.69 2.11 4.70
CA VAL A 9 -2.80 0.95 4.76
C VAL A 9 -3.63 -0.31 4.58
N GLY A 10 -3.11 -1.24 3.78
CA GLY A 10 -3.77 -2.49 3.44
C GLY A 10 -2.83 -3.68 3.41
N LEU A 11 -3.42 -4.87 3.28
CA LEU A 11 -2.72 -6.12 2.95
C LEU A 11 -3.19 -6.62 1.59
N TYR A 12 -2.30 -7.28 0.84
CA TYR A 12 -2.64 -8.00 -0.39
C TYR A 12 -1.93 -9.36 -0.41
N PRO A 13 -2.51 -10.40 -1.04
CA PRO A 13 -1.87 -11.70 -1.14
C PRO A 13 -0.70 -11.66 -2.13
N VAL A 14 0.37 -12.40 -1.83
CA VAL A 14 1.48 -12.66 -2.75
C VAL A 14 1.61 -14.16 -3.02
N ALA A 15 1.94 -14.49 -4.26
CA ALA A 15 2.06 -15.84 -4.76
C ALA A 15 3.38 -16.50 -4.34
N ASP A 16 4.48 -15.74 -4.27
CA ASP A 16 5.82 -16.22 -3.93
C ASP A 16 6.57 -15.32 -2.92
N ASP A 17 7.80 -15.73 -2.55
CA ASP A 17 8.66 -14.97 -1.62
C ASP A 17 9.27 -13.71 -2.26
N ASN A 18 9.16 -13.57 -3.59
CA ASN A 18 9.62 -12.40 -4.32
C ASN A 18 8.51 -11.34 -4.49
N GLY A 19 7.31 -11.63 -4.00
CA GLY A 19 6.19 -10.70 -4.04
C GLY A 19 5.33 -10.78 -5.29
N ALA A 20 5.50 -11.79 -6.15
CA ALA A 20 4.68 -11.92 -7.35
C ALA A 20 3.18 -11.96 -7.01
N VAL A 21 2.35 -11.37 -7.87
CA VAL A 21 0.89 -11.40 -7.76
C VAL A 21 0.29 -12.11 -8.97
N PHE A 22 -0.88 -12.73 -8.80
CA PHE A 22 -1.62 -13.24 -9.94
C PHE A 22 -2.25 -12.10 -10.73
N ASP A 23 -2.26 -12.19 -12.06
CA ASP A 23 -3.00 -11.28 -12.91
C ASP A 23 -4.51 -11.53 -12.84
N SER A 24 -5.12 -11.22 -11.70
CA SER A 24 -6.54 -11.45 -11.47
C SER A 24 -7.47 -10.64 -12.39
N LEU A 25 -6.92 -9.68 -13.13
CA LEU A 25 -7.66 -8.75 -13.98
C LEU A 25 -7.53 -9.05 -15.47
N ASP A 26 -6.73 -10.06 -15.87
CA ASP A 26 -6.49 -10.38 -17.29
C ASP A 26 -6.08 -9.13 -18.09
N LEU A 27 -5.01 -8.47 -17.64
CA LEU A 27 -4.61 -7.14 -18.11
C LEU A 27 -4.14 -7.15 -19.58
N ASP A 28 -3.65 -8.29 -20.08
CA ASP A 28 -3.26 -8.46 -21.47
C ASP A 28 -4.36 -9.08 -22.36
N GLY A 29 -5.44 -9.58 -21.75
CA GLY A 29 -6.62 -10.10 -22.44
C GLY A 29 -6.41 -11.48 -23.07
N ASP A 30 -5.45 -12.26 -22.58
CA ASP A 30 -5.19 -13.63 -23.05
C ASP A 30 -6.12 -14.68 -22.40
N GLY A 31 -6.88 -14.29 -21.36
CA GLY A 31 -7.82 -15.12 -20.62
C GLY A 31 -7.20 -15.90 -19.45
N ASN A 32 -5.92 -15.71 -19.15
CA ASN A 32 -5.19 -16.38 -18.08
C ASN A 32 -5.06 -15.49 -16.84
N VAL A 33 -6.03 -15.61 -15.93
CA VAL A 33 -6.03 -14.86 -14.67
C VAL A 33 -5.04 -15.37 -13.60
N THR A 34 -4.13 -16.27 -13.97
CA THR A 34 -3.15 -16.89 -13.07
C THR A 34 -1.71 -16.69 -13.51
N GLU A 35 -1.47 -15.86 -14.52
CA GLU A 35 -0.12 -15.39 -14.83
C GLU A 35 0.47 -14.65 -13.61
N LEU A 36 1.78 -14.81 -13.39
CA LEU A 36 2.49 -14.12 -12.32
C LEU A 36 3.09 -12.82 -12.82
N ILE A 37 2.70 -11.71 -12.18
CA ILE A 37 3.30 -10.39 -12.36
C ILE A 37 4.26 -10.14 -11.19
N GLN A 38 5.54 -9.95 -11.51
CA GLN A 38 6.61 -9.63 -10.57
C GLN A 38 6.58 -8.13 -10.18
N PRO A 39 7.05 -7.77 -8.98
CA PRO A 39 7.25 -6.37 -8.61
C PRO A 39 8.02 -5.59 -9.68
N GLY A 40 7.50 -4.43 -10.08
CA GLY A 40 8.09 -3.56 -11.11
C GLY A 40 7.68 -3.87 -12.55
N GLN A 41 6.95 -4.97 -12.77
CA GLN A 41 6.32 -5.20 -14.07
C GLN A 41 5.05 -4.37 -14.23
N ALA A 42 4.70 -4.05 -15.49
CA ALA A 42 3.46 -3.35 -15.81
C ALA A 42 2.26 -4.12 -15.26
N GLY A 43 1.28 -3.39 -14.72
CA GLY A 43 0.08 -3.99 -14.13
C GLY A 43 0.23 -4.47 -12.68
N TYR A 44 1.45 -4.58 -12.13
CA TYR A 44 1.67 -5.10 -10.78
C TYR A 44 0.81 -4.38 -9.73
N ALA A 45 0.90 -3.04 -9.66
CA ALA A 45 0.17 -2.28 -8.66
C ALA A 45 -1.36 -2.45 -8.78
N ARG A 46 -1.86 -2.52 -10.02
CA ARG A 46 -3.29 -2.70 -10.28
C ARG A 46 -3.76 -4.08 -9.83
N SER A 47 -3.05 -5.14 -10.20
CA SER A 47 -3.39 -6.52 -9.83
C SER A 47 -3.17 -6.78 -8.34
N ALA A 48 -2.16 -6.18 -7.71
CA ALA A 48 -1.95 -6.27 -6.26
C ALA A 48 -3.09 -5.60 -5.48
N LEU A 49 -3.44 -4.36 -5.83
CA LEU A 49 -4.46 -3.59 -5.12
C LEU A 49 -5.87 -4.13 -5.34
N SER A 50 -6.19 -4.65 -6.53
CA SER A 50 -7.49 -5.30 -6.77
C SER A 50 -7.72 -6.55 -5.91
N GLN A 51 -6.65 -7.13 -5.39
CA GLN A 51 -6.67 -8.29 -4.50
C GLN A 51 -6.55 -7.91 -3.01
N ALA A 52 -6.61 -6.61 -2.68
CA ALA A 52 -6.48 -6.15 -1.30
C ALA A 52 -7.50 -6.82 -0.36
N VAL A 53 -7.04 -7.21 0.83
CA VAL A 53 -7.83 -7.93 1.83
C VAL A 53 -9.03 -7.07 2.27
N ASN A 54 -10.22 -7.61 2.11
CA ASN A 54 -11.45 -6.95 2.52
C ASN A 54 -11.48 -6.70 4.03
N ASN A 55 -12.11 -5.61 4.44
CA ASN A 55 -12.25 -5.19 5.84
C ASN A 55 -10.92 -4.93 6.58
N PHE A 56 -9.78 -4.93 5.88
CA PHE A 56 -8.51 -4.47 6.41
C PHE A 56 -8.38 -2.96 6.14
N ILE A 57 -8.93 -2.09 6.99
CA ILE A 57 -8.77 -0.64 6.82
C ILE A 57 -8.02 -0.05 8.00
N LEU A 58 -6.80 0.42 7.73
CA LEU A 58 -6.01 1.20 8.66
C LEU A 58 -5.77 2.56 8.05
N ARG A 59 -6.24 3.61 8.72
CA ARG A 59 -5.88 4.98 8.41
C ARG A 59 -4.72 5.38 9.30
N ALA A 60 -3.70 5.97 8.70
CA ALA A 60 -2.59 6.56 9.42
C ALA A 60 -2.57 8.04 9.05
N SER A 61 -2.95 8.88 9.99
CA SER A 61 -3.25 10.29 9.74
C SER A 61 -2.03 11.17 9.91
N GLY A 62 -1.97 12.21 9.09
CA GLY A 62 -0.94 13.24 9.14
C GLY A 62 -0.90 13.97 10.48
N GLU A 63 0.21 14.67 10.75
CA GLU A 63 0.33 15.53 11.94
C GLU A 63 -0.87 16.51 12.03
N GLY A 64 -1.51 16.55 13.21
CA GLY A 64 -2.67 17.42 13.47
C GLY A 64 -4.03 16.86 12.99
N ALA A 65 -4.06 15.73 12.28
CA ALA A 65 -5.28 15.01 11.98
C ALA A 65 -5.53 13.90 13.02
N ASN A 66 -6.74 13.86 13.59
CA ASN A 66 -7.17 12.82 14.55
C ASN A 66 -8.01 11.74 13.86
N GLN A 67 -7.47 11.14 12.80
CA GLN A 67 -8.20 10.15 11.96
C GLN A 67 -7.49 8.80 11.86
N SER A 68 -6.42 8.59 12.63
CA SER A 68 -5.72 7.31 12.67
C SER A 68 -6.61 6.22 13.27
N THR A 69 -6.64 5.05 12.64
CA THR A 69 -7.35 3.88 13.18
C THR A 69 -6.67 3.40 14.45
N THR A 70 -7.43 3.32 15.53
CA THR A 70 -6.97 2.75 16.79
C THR A 70 -7.09 1.23 16.80
N ALA A 71 -6.33 0.56 17.68
CA ALA A 71 -6.43 -0.89 17.85
C ALA A 71 -7.86 -1.35 18.22
N ALA A 72 -8.64 -0.51 18.92
CA ALA A 72 -10.02 -0.81 19.28
C ALA A 72 -10.99 -0.71 18.09
N GLU A 73 -10.68 0.14 17.10
CA GLU A 73 -11.51 0.34 15.90
C GLU A 73 -11.19 -0.67 14.79
N PHE A 74 -9.95 -1.15 14.73
CA PHE A 74 -9.51 -2.06 13.65
C PHE A 74 -10.24 -3.41 13.69
N GLY A 75 -10.41 -3.99 14.89
CA GLY A 75 -11.07 -5.28 15.07
C GLY A 75 -10.30 -6.46 14.47
N ASP A 76 -10.97 -7.61 14.32
CA ASP A 76 -10.39 -8.82 13.76
C ASP A 76 -10.53 -8.87 12.23
N VAL A 77 -9.43 -9.20 11.53
CA VAL A 77 -9.45 -9.45 10.08
C VAL A 77 -9.24 -10.93 9.80
N LEU A 78 -10.14 -11.52 9.00
CA LEU A 78 -10.02 -12.90 8.56
C LEU A 78 -9.09 -13.00 7.35
N LEU A 79 -8.00 -13.73 7.51
CA LEU A 79 -7.08 -14.07 6.44
C LEU A 79 -7.29 -15.53 6.02
N GLN A 80 -7.02 -15.82 4.76
CA GLN A 80 -7.05 -17.20 4.28
C GLN A 80 -5.76 -17.90 4.73
N GLY A 81 -5.91 -18.97 5.50
CA GLY A 81 -4.79 -19.80 5.93
C GLY A 81 -3.99 -20.37 4.76
N GLY A 82 -2.68 -20.49 4.92
CA GLY A 82 -1.76 -21.02 3.90
C GLY A 82 -1.38 -20.01 2.80
N ARG A 83 -1.78 -18.74 2.91
CA ARG A 83 -1.35 -17.66 2.01
C ARG A 83 -0.33 -16.74 2.67
N ARG A 84 0.47 -16.09 1.83
CA ARG A 84 1.36 -14.98 2.21
C ARG A 84 0.68 -13.65 1.89
N TYR A 85 0.90 -12.67 2.75
CA TYR A 85 0.37 -11.33 2.59
C TYR A 85 1.48 -10.31 2.79
N ALA A 86 1.45 -9.25 1.99
CA ALA A 86 2.37 -8.12 2.12
C ALA A 86 1.58 -6.83 2.39
N PRO A 87 2.14 -5.90 3.17
CA PRO A 87 1.53 -4.59 3.36
C PRO A 87 1.76 -3.67 2.16
N PHE A 88 0.82 -2.75 1.97
CA PHE A 88 0.93 -1.58 1.11
C PHE A 88 0.35 -0.34 1.80
N VAL A 89 0.77 0.83 1.34
CA VAL A 89 0.24 2.15 1.70
C VAL A 89 -0.24 2.83 0.44
N ILE A 90 -1.39 3.51 0.48
CA ILE A 90 -1.73 4.56 -0.49
C ILE A 90 -1.52 5.89 0.22
N ALA A 91 -0.44 6.58 -0.17
CA ALA A 91 -0.09 7.89 0.34
C ALA A 91 -1.19 8.89 0.00
N ASN A 92 -1.61 9.70 0.98
CA ASN A 92 -2.73 10.65 0.85
C ASN A 92 -4.08 9.99 0.48
N GLY A 93 -4.19 8.66 0.64
CA GLY A 93 -5.37 7.89 0.28
C GLY A 93 -6.45 7.80 1.37
N GLY A 94 -6.20 8.27 2.58
CA GLY A 94 -7.05 8.08 3.77
C GLY A 94 -8.47 8.67 3.65
N ASN A 95 -8.65 9.63 2.74
CA ASN A 95 -9.92 10.30 2.47
C ASN A 95 -10.59 9.86 1.15
N LEU A 96 -10.02 8.88 0.44
CA LEU A 96 -10.53 8.45 -0.88
C LEU A 96 -11.81 7.62 -0.81
N GLY A 97 -12.03 6.90 0.28
CA GLY A 97 -13.21 6.08 0.46
C GLY A 97 -13.50 5.76 1.91
N GLU A 98 -14.73 5.30 2.17
CA GLU A 98 -15.18 4.90 3.51
C GLU A 98 -14.59 3.52 3.91
N SER A 99 -14.32 2.66 2.92
CA SER A 99 -13.71 1.33 3.07
C SER A 99 -12.36 1.21 2.34
N LEU A 100 -11.60 0.13 2.61
CA LEU A 100 -10.34 -0.13 1.89
C LEU A 100 -10.62 -0.28 0.40
N GLN A 101 -11.64 -1.07 0.04
CA GLN A 101 -12.02 -1.34 -1.34
C GLN A 101 -12.46 -0.05 -2.05
N GLY A 102 -13.21 0.81 -1.36
CA GLY A 102 -13.59 2.12 -1.89
C GLY A 102 -12.37 3.02 -2.13
N SER A 103 -11.43 3.05 -1.18
CA SER A 103 -10.19 3.83 -1.30
C SER A 103 -9.30 3.33 -2.43
N VAL A 104 -9.15 2.00 -2.57
CA VAL A 104 -8.42 1.36 -3.68
C VAL A 104 -9.08 1.69 -5.02
N GLN A 105 -10.40 1.56 -5.14
CA GLN A 105 -11.10 1.84 -6.39
C GLN A 105 -10.96 3.31 -6.80
N ALA A 106 -11.11 4.23 -5.84
CA ALA A 106 -10.93 5.66 -6.07
C ALA A 106 -9.47 5.98 -6.46
N PHE A 107 -8.49 5.38 -5.78
CA PHE A 107 -7.08 5.50 -6.14
C PHE A 107 -6.81 5.01 -7.57
N LEU A 108 -7.23 3.79 -7.92
CA LEU A 108 -7.01 3.21 -9.26
C LEU A 108 -7.74 4.00 -10.36
N THR A 109 -8.79 4.76 -10.02
CA THR A 109 -9.44 5.67 -10.97
C THR A 109 -8.58 6.90 -11.26
N LYS A 110 -7.86 7.41 -10.26
CA LYS A 110 -7.00 8.59 -10.35
C LYS A 110 -5.60 8.28 -10.89
N ASN A 111 -5.01 7.17 -10.43
CA ASN A 111 -3.64 6.77 -10.73
C ASN A 111 -3.59 5.26 -11.10
N PRO A 112 -4.19 4.87 -12.24
CA PRO A 112 -4.39 3.46 -12.63
C PRO A 112 -3.09 2.68 -12.87
N ASP A 113 -1.99 3.38 -13.13
CA ASP A 113 -0.68 2.81 -13.42
C ASP A 113 0.33 3.08 -12.29
N ASN A 114 -0.16 3.60 -11.15
CA ASN A 114 0.64 3.98 -10.00
C ASN A 114 1.87 4.83 -10.38
N VAL A 115 1.69 5.88 -11.16
CA VAL A 115 2.78 6.77 -11.56
C VAL A 115 3.26 7.57 -10.36
N ALA A 116 4.59 7.71 -10.22
CA ALA A 116 5.22 8.46 -9.14
C ALA A 116 4.82 9.94 -9.15
N ALA A 117 4.83 10.54 -7.96
CA ALA A 117 4.66 11.97 -7.82
C ALA A 117 5.86 12.76 -8.36
N THR A 118 5.62 14.03 -8.64
CA THR A 118 6.60 15.03 -9.07
C THR A 118 6.68 16.14 -8.03
N LEU A 119 7.70 17.02 -8.12
CA LEU A 119 7.80 18.20 -7.27
C LEU A 119 6.57 19.12 -7.34
N GLU A 120 5.85 19.13 -8.47
CA GLU A 120 4.70 20.00 -8.68
C GLU A 120 3.42 19.47 -8.02
N ASN A 121 3.31 18.15 -7.84
CA ASN A 121 2.04 17.52 -7.44
C ASN A 121 2.12 16.58 -6.23
N TYR A 122 3.28 16.39 -5.60
CA TYR A 122 3.43 15.41 -4.51
C TYR A 122 2.44 15.60 -3.35
N ILE A 123 1.98 16.85 -3.10
CA ILE A 123 1.00 17.14 -2.04
C ILE A 123 -0.41 16.62 -2.40
N SER A 124 -0.78 16.59 -3.69
CA SER A 124 -2.14 16.28 -4.14
C SER A 124 -2.26 14.96 -4.90
N HIS A 125 -1.14 14.36 -5.29
CA HIS A 125 -1.09 13.16 -6.11
C HIS A 125 -0.92 11.92 -5.23
N GLU A 126 -1.94 11.07 -5.20
CA GLU A 126 -1.88 9.82 -4.44
C GLU A 126 -0.99 8.79 -5.15
N VAL A 127 -0.17 8.09 -4.37
CA VAL A 127 0.75 7.04 -4.86
C VAL A 127 0.64 5.83 -3.94
N ALA A 128 0.61 4.64 -4.52
CA ALA A 128 0.68 3.40 -3.77
C ALA A 128 2.14 2.94 -3.62
N TYR A 129 2.52 2.63 -2.40
CA TYR A 129 3.82 2.09 -2.03
C TYR A 129 3.69 0.70 -1.42
N PHE A 130 4.63 -0.17 -1.77
CA PHE A 130 4.65 -1.60 -1.48
C PHE A 130 5.92 -1.97 -0.73
N SER A 131 5.86 -3.08 0.00
CA SER A 131 6.99 -3.69 0.71
C SER A 131 8.08 -4.27 -0.20
N PHE A 132 7.79 -4.45 -1.49
CA PHE A 132 8.78 -4.80 -2.50
C PHE A 132 9.18 -3.53 -3.24
N GLY A 133 10.34 -2.95 -2.93
CA GLY A 133 10.76 -1.66 -3.47
C GLY A 133 10.75 -1.57 -5.01
N SER A 134 10.98 -2.68 -5.71
CA SER A 134 10.87 -2.71 -7.18
C SER A 134 9.47 -2.40 -7.72
N ALA A 135 8.42 -2.54 -6.89
CA ALA A 135 7.05 -2.14 -7.24
C ALA A 135 6.76 -0.65 -6.97
N ASN A 136 7.65 0.07 -6.29
CA ASN A 136 7.47 1.48 -5.98
C ASN A 136 7.85 2.32 -7.19
N PRO A 137 6.98 3.23 -7.65
CA PRO A 137 7.15 3.87 -8.95
C PRO A 137 8.25 4.93 -8.97
N ASP A 138 8.72 5.35 -7.81
CA ASP A 138 9.85 6.25 -7.64
C ASP A 138 11.18 5.50 -7.40
N GLY A 139 11.14 4.17 -7.32
CA GLY A 139 12.30 3.32 -7.09
C GLY A 139 12.86 3.36 -5.66
N ALA A 140 12.16 3.98 -4.71
CA ALA A 140 12.57 4.05 -3.32
C ALA A 140 11.92 2.95 -2.47
N GLU A 141 12.55 2.63 -1.34
CA GLU A 141 11.93 1.80 -0.31
C GLU A 141 11.01 2.67 0.54
N HIS A 142 9.74 2.28 0.67
CA HIS A 142 8.75 3.02 1.45
C HIS A 142 8.21 2.23 2.63
N LEU A 143 8.46 0.93 2.71
CA LEU A 143 8.09 0.11 3.85
C LEU A 143 9.33 -0.61 4.37
N ARG A 144 9.52 -0.58 5.67
CA ARG A 144 10.68 -1.19 6.34
C ARG A 144 10.21 -2.12 7.45
N SER A 145 10.62 -3.39 7.37
CA SER A 145 10.45 -4.32 8.49
C SER A 145 11.31 -3.87 9.67
N ARG A 146 10.70 -3.84 10.86
CA ARG A 146 11.35 -3.59 12.15
C ARG A 146 11.47 -4.89 12.98
N GLY A 147 11.17 -6.04 12.37
CA GLY A 147 11.09 -7.33 13.05
C GLY A 147 9.76 -7.53 13.79
N ASN A 148 9.50 -8.75 14.28
CA ASN A 148 8.30 -9.09 15.07
C ASN A 148 6.97 -8.67 14.42
N ASN A 149 6.86 -8.81 13.09
CA ASN A 149 5.71 -8.37 12.29
C ASN A 149 5.37 -6.86 12.46
N ILE A 150 6.38 -6.04 12.76
CA ILE A 150 6.26 -4.59 12.80
C ILE A 150 6.83 -4.00 11.51
N PHE A 151 6.10 -3.08 10.91
CA PHE A 151 6.48 -2.38 9.70
C PHE A 151 6.34 -0.88 9.92
N GLY A 152 7.37 -0.11 9.56
CA GLY A 152 7.27 1.34 9.44
C GLY A 152 7.18 1.74 7.97
N PHE A 153 6.57 2.88 7.67
CA PHE A 153 6.50 3.39 6.31
C PHE A 153 6.83 4.88 6.20
N GLU A 154 7.24 5.27 5.00
CA GLU A 154 7.50 6.64 4.53
C GLU A 154 6.41 7.00 3.49
N ASP A 155 5.68 8.09 3.68
CA ASP A 155 4.57 8.50 2.81
C ASP A 155 4.96 9.57 1.77
N LEU A 156 6.13 10.18 1.91
CA LEU A 156 6.67 11.17 0.98
C LEU A 156 7.57 10.54 -0.09
N PRO A 157 7.51 11.00 -1.36
CA PRO A 157 8.31 10.44 -2.46
C PRO A 157 9.82 10.45 -2.18
N GLY A 158 10.46 9.29 -2.31
CA GLY A 158 11.88 9.10 -2.01
C GLY A 158 12.82 9.59 -3.11
N ASN A 159 12.34 9.73 -4.34
CA ASN A 159 13.14 10.21 -5.48
C ASN A 159 13.22 11.73 -5.60
N LEU A 160 12.42 12.49 -4.82
CA LEU A 160 12.36 13.95 -4.92
C LEU A 160 13.35 14.61 -3.94
N PRO A 161 14.14 15.60 -4.38
CA PRO A 161 15.18 16.21 -3.56
C PRO A 161 14.59 17.00 -2.39
N ASN A 162 15.03 16.68 -1.17
CA ASN A 162 14.62 17.33 0.09
C ASN A 162 13.11 17.26 0.39
N ILE A 163 12.42 16.23 -0.10
CA ILE A 163 11.00 16.00 0.19
C ILE A 163 10.86 14.95 1.29
N SER A 164 11.25 13.69 1.02
CA SER A 164 11.20 12.61 2.01
C SER A 164 12.23 12.81 3.13
N ASP A 165 11.82 12.56 4.38
CA ASP A 165 12.70 12.62 5.53
C ASP A 165 13.29 11.25 5.93
N ASN A 166 12.83 10.18 5.27
CA ASN A 166 13.37 8.82 5.30
C ASN A 166 13.43 8.20 6.71
N ASP A 167 12.51 8.57 7.60
CA ASP A 167 12.50 8.10 8.98
C ASP A 167 11.58 6.88 9.21
N PHE A 168 10.73 6.56 8.23
CA PHE A 168 9.81 5.42 8.19
C PHE A 168 8.89 5.36 9.42
N ASN A 169 8.49 6.50 9.96
CA ASN A 169 7.56 6.60 11.09
C ASN A 169 6.22 7.27 10.75
N ASP A 170 5.99 7.60 9.47
CA ASP A 170 4.71 8.11 8.95
C ASP A 170 3.54 7.15 9.21
N GLY A 171 3.87 5.90 9.49
CA GLY A 171 3.07 5.11 10.40
C GLY A 171 3.75 3.80 10.73
N ILE A 172 3.30 3.22 11.83
CA ILE A 172 3.82 1.95 12.34
C ILE A 172 2.66 0.96 12.42
N LEU A 173 2.80 -0.14 11.70
CA LEU A 173 1.89 -1.26 11.72
C LEU A 173 2.50 -2.41 12.50
N ALA A 174 1.71 -3.06 13.35
CA ALA A 174 2.11 -4.26 14.05
C ALA A 174 1.02 -5.31 13.90
N PHE A 175 1.41 -6.52 13.49
CA PHE A 175 0.49 -7.64 13.35
C PHE A 175 0.72 -8.68 14.43
N ASN A 176 -0.38 -9.11 15.05
CA ASN A 176 -0.41 -10.33 15.84
C ASN A 176 -1.39 -11.32 15.21
N PHE A 177 -0.96 -12.57 15.07
CA PHE A 177 -1.81 -13.63 14.54
C PHE A 177 -2.40 -14.40 15.71
N ILE A 178 -3.72 -14.40 15.79
CA ILE A 178 -4.48 -15.27 16.69
C ILE A 178 -4.97 -16.47 15.90
N ALA A 179 -4.84 -17.67 16.48
CA ALA A 179 -5.25 -18.94 15.90
C ALA A 179 -6.37 -19.57 16.73
#